data_AF-A0A0C3QFN5-F1
#
_entry.id   AF-A0A0C3QFN5-F1
#
_cell.length_a   1.000
_cell.length_b   1.000
_cell.length_c   1.000
_cell.angle_alpha   90.00
_cell.angle_beta   90.00
_cell.angle_gamma   90.00
#
_symmetry.space_group_name_H-M   'P 1'
#
loop_
_entity.id
_entity.type
_entity.pdbx_description
1 polymer ?
#
loop_
_entity_poly.entity_id
_entity_poly.type
_entity_poly.pdbx_seq_one_letter_code
_entity_poly.pdbx_strand_id
1 'polypeptide(L)'
;ILRDRCPACFGLEEWGRPLNEGGDTHLAGDGNFHQRHQRTAGNCPAFYTPRYFLPKSTVDAMGDRIAAARKRSPRVDYVPSVPEAVADSCEKTFEAADENSEKSSRAKFDDNGVFAIVCRHDIPIAMANIDTAGEQQKYMVSLIEYVMELLPSTATVVFLYDIGCVVDRSLRKFHILPESMTARMAWNISVLHPFGHEWPCQILKNPRMQVGMGLTDGEGTERFWSRCRKLIPITRHSSRNKRIYLLDGRADTIQRSIFMSLGTWIRNRVSNASDQASNAASEIAQTGLDQVFLQRQWDQQRQAQAPLTTSKSAYAQMVHEAEALYASLNVSQAFPELQGATFEYVHTLLAARELKINIRQRAIGRFFEVSKLDQAVGGKGAALGTKLHQKTLGSIQKRGPALARAISRFNGLCDDLERLAQPEWNIPVPQKLSVKVDELKDDPNLYEDVCVSRTPAATRPPPWLINSDVRQGIRANVRLRRCREEQTRLYRECDNLIKWYHRRRRVLEATLASP
;
A
#
# COMPACT_ATOMS: atom_id res chain seq x y z
N ILE A 1 20.17 2.06 -19.44
CA ILE A 1 19.36 1.06 -18.68
C ILE A 1 17.99 1.61 -18.29
N LEU A 2 17.83 2.40 -17.22
CA LEU A 2 16.49 2.78 -16.73
C LEU A 2 15.68 3.61 -17.75
N ARG A 3 16.32 4.57 -18.43
CA ARG A 3 15.71 5.34 -19.53
C ARG A 3 15.19 4.47 -20.67
N ASP A 4 15.89 3.40 -20.99
CA ASP A 4 15.50 2.46 -22.06
C ASP A 4 14.32 1.58 -21.62
N ARG A 5 14.17 1.34 -20.31
CA ARG A 5 13.03 0.64 -19.73
C ARG A 5 11.79 1.52 -19.74
N CYS A 6 11.87 2.73 -19.16
CA CYS A 6 10.76 3.68 -19.12
C CYS A 6 11.24 5.13 -19.22
N PRO A 7 11.20 5.75 -20.40
CA PRO A 7 11.61 7.15 -20.56
C PRO A 7 10.65 8.12 -19.86
N ALA A 8 9.38 7.78 -19.70
CA ALA A 8 8.43 8.62 -18.95
C ALA A 8 8.87 8.81 -17.48
N CYS A 9 9.37 7.74 -16.83
CA CYS A 9 9.84 7.76 -15.45
C CYS A 9 11.29 8.25 -15.27
N PHE A 10 12.17 7.96 -16.24
CA PHE A 10 13.62 8.11 -16.05
C PHE A 10 14.27 9.05 -17.08
N GLY A 11 13.48 9.60 -18.00
CA GLY A 11 13.92 10.54 -19.03
C GLY A 11 14.15 11.97 -18.53
N LEU A 12 14.11 12.20 -17.21
CA LEU A 12 14.28 13.52 -16.63
C LEU A 12 15.67 14.10 -16.94
N GLU A 13 15.66 15.41 -17.18
CA GLU A 13 16.86 16.25 -17.33
C GLU A 13 17.35 16.72 -15.95
N GLU A 14 16.41 17.13 -15.10
CA GLU A 14 16.64 17.60 -13.74
C GLU A 14 15.98 16.65 -12.73
N TRP A 15 16.70 16.39 -11.64
CA TRP A 15 16.32 15.48 -10.56
C TRP A 15 16.32 16.25 -9.23
N GLY A 16 15.62 15.73 -8.23
CA GLY A 16 15.58 16.32 -6.90
C GLY A 16 14.24 16.96 -6.55
N ARG A 17 13.14 16.53 -7.17
CA ARG A 17 11.81 16.97 -6.74
C ARG A 17 11.60 16.63 -5.26
N PRO A 18 11.07 17.54 -4.45
CA PRO A 18 10.79 17.25 -3.05
C PRO A 18 9.89 16.01 -2.86
N LEU A 19 10.21 15.17 -1.87
CA LEU A 19 9.44 13.95 -1.57
C LEU A 19 8.00 14.26 -1.12
N ASN A 20 7.77 15.39 -0.46
CA ASN A 20 6.44 15.89 -0.08
C ASN A 20 5.62 16.38 -1.29
N GLU A 21 6.22 16.53 -2.46
CA GLU A 21 5.57 16.74 -3.76
C GLU A 21 5.55 15.46 -4.62
N GLY A 22 5.86 14.31 -4.02
CA GLY A 22 5.81 13.00 -4.64
C GLY A 22 7.08 12.60 -5.38
N GLY A 23 8.17 13.35 -5.25
CA GLY A 23 9.46 13.00 -5.85
C GLY A 23 9.45 12.80 -7.37
N ASP A 24 10.59 12.37 -7.90
CA ASP A 24 10.81 12.25 -9.33
C ASP A 24 10.08 11.04 -9.93
N THR A 25 10.19 9.87 -9.29
CA THR A 25 9.62 8.61 -9.80
C THR A 25 8.98 7.75 -8.72
N HIS A 26 8.00 6.93 -9.13
CA HIS A 26 7.27 6.01 -8.25
C HIS A 26 7.52 4.56 -8.68
N LEU A 27 7.89 3.72 -7.72
CA LEU A 27 8.20 2.32 -7.92
C LEU A 27 7.39 1.45 -6.94
N ALA A 28 6.83 0.36 -7.42
CA ALA A 28 6.07 -0.59 -6.60
C ALA A 28 6.77 -1.95 -6.57
N GLY A 29 6.86 -2.55 -5.39
CA GLY A 29 7.48 -3.86 -5.18
C GLY A 29 6.51 -4.88 -4.59
N ASP A 30 6.63 -6.14 -5.00
CA ASP A 30 5.86 -7.26 -4.46
C ASP A 30 6.47 -8.61 -4.88
N GLY A 31 6.14 -9.68 -4.13
CA GLY A 31 6.57 -11.05 -4.35
C GLY A 31 5.46 -11.99 -4.81
N ASN A 32 5.70 -12.72 -5.90
CA ASN A 32 4.80 -13.76 -6.39
C ASN A 32 5.25 -15.17 -5.99
N PHE A 33 4.58 -15.74 -4.99
CA PHE A 33 4.84 -17.07 -4.45
C PHE A 33 4.23 -18.23 -5.27
N HIS A 34 3.59 -17.97 -6.41
CA HIS A 34 3.15 -19.01 -7.34
C HIS A 34 4.26 -19.42 -8.31
N GLN A 35 5.25 -18.55 -8.55
CA GLN A 35 6.40 -18.76 -9.44
C GLN A 35 7.48 -19.69 -8.84
N ARG A 36 7.04 -20.78 -8.22
CA ARG A 36 7.91 -21.78 -7.56
C ARG A 36 8.69 -22.61 -8.58
N HIS A 37 9.93 -22.97 -8.27
CA HIS A 37 10.76 -23.89 -9.05
C HIS A 37 10.91 -25.22 -8.31
N GLN A 38 10.70 -26.34 -8.99
CA GLN A 38 10.87 -27.66 -8.39
C GLN A 38 12.34 -28.02 -8.31
N ARG A 39 12.79 -28.45 -7.12
CA ARG A 39 14.16 -28.93 -6.92
C ARG A 39 14.52 -30.07 -7.88
N THR A 40 13.56 -30.95 -8.19
CA THR A 40 13.74 -32.08 -9.10
C THR A 40 13.91 -31.67 -10.57
N ALA A 41 13.58 -30.43 -10.95
CA ALA A 41 13.85 -29.92 -12.30
C ALA A 41 15.34 -29.62 -12.54
N GLY A 42 16.13 -29.56 -11.46
CA GLY A 42 17.58 -29.44 -11.51
C GLY A 42 18.11 -28.13 -12.09
N ASN A 43 19.41 -28.10 -12.30
CA ASN A 43 20.12 -26.99 -12.93
C ASN A 43 20.50 -27.36 -14.37
N CYS A 44 20.78 -26.35 -15.18
CA CYS A 44 21.45 -26.52 -16.47
C CYS A 44 22.66 -25.59 -16.52
N PRO A 45 23.62 -25.82 -17.45
CA PRO A 45 24.76 -24.93 -17.63
C PRO A 45 24.33 -23.46 -17.77
N ALA A 46 25.20 -22.54 -17.35
CA ALA A 46 24.96 -21.12 -17.57
C ALA A 46 25.09 -20.82 -19.08
N PHE A 47 24.05 -20.24 -19.68
CA PHE A 47 24.02 -19.90 -21.10
C PHE A 47 23.46 -18.49 -21.37
N TYR A 48 23.10 -17.76 -20.31
CA TYR A 48 22.37 -16.51 -20.40
C TYR A 48 22.70 -15.60 -19.22
N THR A 49 22.94 -14.32 -19.51
CA THR A 49 23.08 -13.26 -18.51
C THR A 49 21.76 -12.50 -18.40
N PRO A 50 21.05 -12.60 -17.26
CA PRO A 50 19.75 -11.95 -17.09
C PRO A 50 19.85 -10.42 -17.11
N ARG A 51 18.83 -9.75 -17.67
CA ARG A 51 18.76 -8.29 -17.72
C ARG A 51 18.02 -7.68 -16.53
N TYR A 52 17.08 -8.42 -15.95
CA TYR A 52 16.22 -7.95 -14.86
C TYR A 52 16.52 -8.64 -13.53
N PHE A 53 16.98 -9.90 -13.56
CA PHE A 53 17.29 -10.63 -12.33
C PHE A 53 18.60 -10.17 -11.69
N LEU A 54 18.54 -9.79 -10.42
CA LEU A 54 19.72 -9.60 -9.59
C LEU A 54 20.38 -10.96 -9.28
N PRO A 55 21.72 -11.02 -9.19
CA PRO A 55 22.41 -12.22 -8.73
C PRO A 55 21.99 -12.61 -7.31
N LYS A 56 21.93 -13.91 -7.05
CA LYS A 56 21.64 -14.44 -5.70
C LYS A 56 22.59 -13.87 -4.64
N SER A 57 23.89 -13.81 -4.97
CA SER A 57 24.92 -13.30 -4.06
C SER A 57 24.65 -11.86 -3.61
N THR A 58 24.12 -11.00 -4.49
CA THR A 58 23.73 -9.63 -4.15
C THR A 58 22.60 -9.59 -3.13
N VAL A 59 21.58 -10.44 -3.32
CA VAL A 59 20.42 -10.51 -2.42
C VAL A 59 20.79 -11.14 -1.07
N ASP A 60 21.65 -12.15 -1.08
CA ASP A 60 22.15 -12.79 0.15
C ASP A 60 23.02 -11.83 0.96
N ALA A 61 23.93 -11.09 0.31
CA ALA A 61 24.74 -10.07 0.97
C ALA A 61 23.89 -8.97 1.62
N MET A 62 22.76 -8.60 1.02
CA MET A 62 21.80 -7.68 1.64
C MET A 62 21.11 -8.31 2.86
N GLY A 63 20.78 -9.60 2.82
CA GLY A 63 20.27 -10.35 3.97
C GLY A 63 21.26 -10.33 5.14
N ASP A 64 22.53 -10.68 4.87
CA ASP A 64 23.60 -10.63 5.86
C ASP A 64 23.78 -9.23 6.44
N ARG A 65 23.68 -8.19 5.59
CA ARG A 65 23.76 -6.79 6.02
C ARG A 65 22.60 -6.40 6.93
N ILE A 66 21.36 -6.80 6.59
CA ILE A 66 20.17 -6.54 7.43
C ILE A 66 20.33 -7.23 8.78
N ALA A 67 20.71 -8.52 8.79
CA ALA A 67 20.93 -9.28 10.01
C ALA A 67 22.03 -8.65 10.88
N ALA A 68 23.13 -8.19 10.28
CA ALA A 68 24.20 -7.50 10.99
C ALA A 68 23.77 -6.13 11.51
N ALA A 69 22.97 -5.37 10.76
CA ALA A 69 22.49 -4.05 11.17
C ALA A 69 21.52 -4.13 12.34
N ARG A 70 20.64 -5.15 12.37
CA ARG A 70 19.67 -5.37 13.46
C ARG A 70 20.31 -5.82 14.78
N LYS A 71 21.54 -6.36 14.76
CA LYS A 71 22.32 -6.66 15.97
C LYS A 71 22.90 -5.42 16.64
N ARG A 72 22.96 -4.29 15.94
CA ARG A 72 23.45 -3.02 16.47
C ARG A 72 22.32 -2.27 17.15
N SER A 73 22.67 -1.34 18.05
CA SER A 73 21.69 -0.42 18.64
C SER A 73 20.98 0.40 17.55
N PRO A 74 19.68 0.68 17.72
CA PRO A 74 18.95 1.59 16.83
C PRO A 74 19.63 2.96 16.71
N ARG A 75 19.37 3.66 15.59
CA ARG A 75 19.84 5.04 15.40
C ARG A 75 19.33 5.95 16.51
N VAL A 76 20.19 6.84 17.01
CA VAL A 76 19.84 7.78 18.09
C VAL A 76 18.90 8.88 17.59
N ASP A 77 19.04 9.28 16.33
CA ASP A 77 18.22 10.25 15.61
C ASP A 77 17.00 9.62 14.93
N TYR A 78 16.62 8.40 15.34
CA TYR A 78 15.47 7.70 14.78
C TYR A 78 14.16 8.48 15.01
N VAL A 79 13.53 8.91 13.92
CA VAL A 79 12.18 9.48 13.93
C VAL A 79 11.21 8.55 13.20
N PRO A 80 10.18 8.01 13.90
CA PRO A 80 9.19 7.15 13.28
C PRO A 80 8.33 7.92 12.27
N SER A 81 8.03 7.30 11.12
CA SER A 81 7.13 7.86 10.11
C SER A 81 5.67 7.43 10.28
N VAL A 82 5.44 6.46 11.17
CA VAL A 82 4.15 5.93 11.65
C VAL A 82 4.38 5.57 13.12
N PRO A 83 3.40 5.75 14.03
CA PRO A 83 3.59 5.42 15.44
C PRO A 83 4.13 3.98 15.62
N GLU A 84 5.13 3.79 16.50
CA GLU A 84 5.85 2.50 16.62
C GLU A 84 4.89 1.32 16.78
N ALA A 85 3.93 1.46 17.68
CA ALA A 85 3.04 0.36 17.98
C ALA A 85 1.91 0.16 16.95
N VAL A 86 1.70 1.14 16.06
CA VAL A 86 0.93 0.93 14.82
C VAL A 86 1.77 0.09 13.85
N ALA A 87 3.06 0.41 13.69
CA ALA A 87 3.97 -0.35 12.84
C ALA A 87 4.15 -1.80 13.34
N ASP A 88 4.21 -2.04 14.66
CA ASP A 88 4.24 -3.39 15.26
C ASP A 88 2.98 -4.21 14.94
N SER A 89 1.82 -3.56 14.99
CA SER A 89 0.54 -4.20 14.65
C SER A 89 0.45 -4.54 13.16
N CYS A 90 0.92 -3.61 12.31
CA CYS A 90 1.01 -3.84 10.87
C CYS A 90 1.96 -5.01 10.56
N GLU A 91 3.10 -5.11 11.26
CA GLU A 91 4.04 -6.23 11.10
C GLU A 91 3.41 -7.59 11.45
N LYS A 92 2.59 -7.65 12.50
CA LYS A 92 1.90 -8.88 12.93
C LYS A 92 0.71 -9.26 12.02
N THR A 93 0.07 -8.29 11.39
CA THR A 93 -1.18 -8.51 10.62
C THR A 93 -0.93 -9.04 9.21
N PHE A 94 0.19 -8.67 8.58
CA PHE A 94 0.48 -9.06 7.21
C PHE A 94 1.41 -10.26 7.15
N GLU A 95 0.99 -11.34 6.49
CA GLU A 95 1.86 -12.48 6.15
C GLU A 95 3.08 -12.09 5.30
N ALA A 96 3.04 -10.92 4.64
CA ALA A 96 4.19 -10.36 3.94
C ALA A 96 5.24 -9.76 4.91
N ALA A 97 4.83 -9.35 6.10
CA ALA A 97 5.70 -8.89 7.18
C ALA A 97 6.14 -10.02 8.11
N ASP A 98 5.42 -11.15 8.14
CA ASP A 98 5.85 -12.33 8.90
C ASP A 98 7.10 -12.99 8.29
N GLU A 99 8.22 -12.64 8.88
CA GLU A 99 9.58 -13.18 8.69
C GLU A 99 9.75 -14.62 9.19
N ASN A 100 8.71 -15.29 9.71
CA ASN A 100 8.79 -16.70 10.11
C ASN A 100 7.85 -17.63 9.32
N SER A 101 7.02 -17.09 8.42
CA SER A 101 6.07 -17.89 7.65
C SER A 101 6.73 -18.73 6.53
N GLU A 102 6.77 -20.06 6.68
CA GLU A 102 7.17 -20.97 5.60
C GLU A 102 6.00 -21.21 4.62
N LYS A 103 5.93 -20.43 3.53
CA LYS A 103 4.84 -20.50 2.52
C LYS A 103 4.89 -21.72 1.58
N SER A 104 5.95 -22.53 1.66
CA SER A 104 6.09 -23.77 0.88
C SER A 104 7.12 -24.73 1.48
N SER A 105 6.88 -26.03 1.30
CA SER A 105 7.82 -27.09 1.66
C SER A 105 9.15 -26.94 0.89
N ARG A 106 10.21 -26.56 1.61
CA ARG A 106 11.59 -26.46 1.11
C ARG A 106 12.16 -27.78 0.58
N ALA A 107 11.53 -28.91 0.95
CA ALA A 107 11.86 -30.21 0.40
C ALA A 107 11.52 -30.30 -1.10
N LYS A 108 10.42 -29.64 -1.51
CA LYS A 108 9.90 -29.73 -2.89
C LYS A 108 10.39 -28.61 -3.81
N PHE A 109 10.55 -27.40 -3.28
CA PHE A 109 10.92 -26.22 -4.05
C PHE A 109 12.22 -25.62 -3.53
N ASP A 110 13.10 -25.23 -4.45
CA ASP A 110 14.36 -24.51 -4.19
C ASP A 110 14.20 -22.99 -4.39
N ASP A 111 13.38 -22.56 -5.36
CA ASP A 111 12.84 -21.19 -5.41
C ASP A 111 11.33 -21.22 -5.03
N ASN A 112 10.94 -20.42 -4.03
CA ASN A 112 9.57 -20.28 -3.54
C ASN A 112 8.76 -19.20 -4.28
N GLY A 113 9.41 -18.38 -5.10
CA GLY A 113 8.75 -17.31 -5.86
C GLY A 113 9.71 -16.39 -6.61
N VAL A 114 9.17 -15.26 -7.07
CA VAL A 114 9.94 -14.15 -7.67
C VAL A 114 9.46 -12.85 -7.06
N PHE A 115 10.39 -12.01 -6.63
CA PHE A 115 10.12 -10.63 -6.24
C PHE A 115 10.42 -9.70 -7.40
N ALA A 116 9.62 -8.66 -7.60
CA ALA A 116 9.87 -7.65 -8.63
C ALA A 116 9.61 -6.25 -8.11
N ILE A 117 10.34 -5.28 -8.67
CA ILE A 117 9.97 -3.87 -8.65
C ILE A 117 9.54 -3.45 -10.07
N VAL A 118 8.41 -2.78 -10.18
CA VAL A 118 7.90 -2.14 -11.40
C VAL A 118 7.79 -0.64 -11.20
N CYS A 119 7.78 0.14 -12.29
CA CYS A 119 7.41 1.55 -12.19
C CYS A 119 5.88 1.75 -12.24
N ARG A 120 5.41 2.98 -11.99
CA ARG A 120 3.98 3.35 -12.07
C ARG A 120 3.29 3.08 -13.41
N HIS A 121 4.05 2.84 -14.48
CA HIS A 121 3.53 2.43 -15.79
C HIS A 121 3.42 0.91 -15.94
N ASP A 122 3.58 0.15 -14.86
CA ASP A 122 3.59 -1.33 -14.83
C ASP A 122 4.80 -1.97 -15.56
N ILE A 123 5.86 -1.20 -15.83
CA ILE A 123 7.07 -1.70 -16.50
C ILE A 123 8.00 -2.36 -15.47
N PRO A 124 8.43 -3.62 -15.67
CA PRO A 124 9.39 -4.26 -14.79
C PRO A 124 10.75 -3.55 -14.82
N ILE A 125 11.30 -3.32 -13.62
CA ILE A 125 12.60 -2.66 -13.44
C ILE A 125 13.63 -3.69 -12.99
N ALA A 126 13.35 -4.45 -11.95
CA ALA A 126 14.29 -5.44 -11.42
C ALA A 126 13.52 -6.61 -10.81
N MET A 127 14.16 -7.78 -10.75
CA MET A 127 13.61 -9.01 -10.20
C MET A 127 14.63 -9.74 -9.35
N ALA A 128 14.17 -10.59 -8.42
CA ALA A 128 15.00 -11.52 -7.68
C ALA A 128 14.23 -12.82 -7.43
N ASN A 129 14.95 -13.95 -7.35
CA ASN A 129 14.35 -15.20 -6.87
C ASN A 129 14.11 -15.13 -5.37
N ILE A 130 12.96 -15.61 -4.92
CA ILE A 130 12.65 -15.81 -3.51
C ILE A 130 13.04 -17.24 -3.16
N ASP A 131 14.18 -17.46 -2.51
CA ASP A 131 14.72 -18.80 -2.23
C ASP A 131 14.92 -19.10 -0.73
N THR A 132 14.83 -18.09 0.13
CA THR A 132 14.79 -18.28 1.60
C THR A 132 13.41 -18.01 2.17
N ALA A 133 13.05 -18.78 3.19
CA ALA A 133 11.98 -18.40 4.11
C ALA A 133 12.48 -17.24 4.98
N GLY A 134 11.58 -16.33 5.31
CA GLY A 134 11.71 -15.53 6.52
C GLY A 134 12.52 -14.23 6.50
N GLU A 135 13.05 -13.77 5.38
CA GLU A 135 13.57 -12.39 5.31
C GLU A 135 13.00 -11.73 4.06
N GLN A 136 11.74 -11.31 4.12
CA GLN A 136 11.03 -10.75 2.96
C GLN A 136 11.60 -9.36 2.58
N GLN A 137 12.15 -8.62 3.56
CA GLN A 137 12.68 -7.27 3.33
C GLN A 137 13.90 -7.25 2.41
N LYS A 138 14.78 -8.27 2.46
CA LYS A 138 16.02 -8.26 1.67
C LYS A 138 15.77 -8.19 0.17
N TYR A 139 14.69 -8.78 -0.33
CA TYR A 139 14.32 -8.71 -1.75
C TYR A 139 13.96 -7.28 -2.16
N MET A 140 13.09 -6.63 -1.39
CA MET A 140 12.72 -5.23 -1.64
C MET A 140 13.95 -4.31 -1.53
N VAL A 141 14.73 -4.43 -0.45
CA VAL A 141 15.89 -3.55 -0.19
C VAL A 141 17.00 -3.75 -1.23
N SER A 142 17.26 -4.98 -1.68
CA SER A 142 18.26 -5.25 -2.74
C SER A 142 17.87 -4.60 -4.07
N LEU A 143 16.58 -4.71 -4.45
CA LEU A 143 16.10 -4.11 -5.69
C LEU A 143 16.08 -2.58 -5.59
N ILE A 144 15.80 -2.02 -4.41
CA ILE A 144 15.92 -0.59 -4.15
C ILE A 144 17.37 -0.13 -4.32
N GLU A 145 18.32 -0.77 -3.65
CA GLU A 145 19.73 -0.40 -3.72
C GLU A 145 20.21 -0.40 -5.18
N TYR A 146 19.93 -1.47 -5.92
CA TYR A 146 20.25 -1.57 -7.34
C TYR A 146 19.64 -0.43 -8.18
N VAL A 147 18.38 -0.06 -7.95
CA VAL A 147 17.76 1.04 -8.71
C VAL A 147 18.33 2.38 -8.32
N MET A 148 18.56 2.62 -7.03
CA MET A 148 19.10 3.89 -6.53
C MET A 148 20.55 4.13 -6.97
N GLU A 149 21.36 3.08 -7.11
CA GLU A 149 22.71 3.15 -7.69
C GLU A 149 22.72 3.50 -9.19
N LEU A 150 21.65 3.16 -9.92
CA LEU A 150 21.48 3.53 -11.33
C LEU A 150 20.94 4.95 -11.51
N LEU A 151 20.49 5.60 -10.44
CA LEU A 151 19.93 6.94 -10.46
C LEU A 151 20.96 7.98 -10.02
N PRO A 152 20.85 9.24 -10.48
CA PRO A 152 21.65 10.33 -9.95
C PRO A 152 21.50 10.48 -8.43
N SER A 153 22.55 10.97 -7.77
CA SER A 153 22.54 11.20 -6.31
C SER A 153 21.52 12.24 -5.86
N THR A 154 20.97 13.04 -6.77
CA THR A 154 19.89 14.01 -6.50
C THR A 154 18.49 13.42 -6.68
N ALA A 155 18.35 12.25 -7.32
CA ALA A 155 17.05 11.67 -7.64
C ALA A 155 16.22 11.34 -6.39
N THR A 156 14.93 11.65 -6.39
CA THR A 156 14.02 11.26 -5.30
C THR A 156 13.04 10.21 -5.77
N VAL A 157 12.79 9.20 -4.93
CA VAL A 157 11.98 8.04 -5.31
C VAL A 157 10.94 7.74 -4.25
N VAL A 158 9.70 7.53 -4.67
CA VAL A 158 8.63 7.02 -3.80
C VAL A 158 8.42 5.53 -4.06
N PHE A 159 8.54 4.73 -3.01
CA PHE A 159 8.31 3.29 -3.05
C PHE A 159 6.93 2.93 -2.51
N LEU A 160 6.25 2.03 -3.19
CA LEU A 160 4.99 1.42 -2.78
C LEU A 160 5.21 -0.06 -2.51
N TYR A 161 4.79 -0.51 -1.33
CA TYR A 161 4.85 -1.91 -0.93
C TYR A 161 3.79 -2.19 0.13
N ASP A 162 3.21 -3.39 0.12
CA ASP A 162 2.17 -3.82 1.07
C ASP A 162 2.54 -3.54 2.53
N ILE A 163 3.82 -3.71 2.87
CA ILE A 163 4.38 -3.48 4.20
C ILE A 163 5.40 -2.33 4.18
N GLY A 164 5.20 -1.35 3.30
CA GLY A 164 6.10 -0.21 3.13
C GLY A 164 6.35 0.56 4.44
N CYS A 165 5.38 0.60 5.36
CA CYS A 165 5.56 1.17 6.70
C CYS A 165 6.60 0.41 7.54
N VAL A 166 6.64 -0.91 7.46
CA VAL A 166 7.58 -1.78 8.18
C VAL A 166 8.99 -1.64 7.60
N VAL A 167 9.11 -1.61 6.28
CA VAL A 167 10.41 -1.42 5.61
C VAL A 167 10.96 -0.02 5.87
N ASP A 168 10.12 1.02 5.80
CA ASP A 168 10.51 2.40 6.12
C ASP A 168 11.03 2.51 7.57
N ARG A 169 10.31 1.91 8.52
CA ARG A 169 10.77 1.80 9.92
C ARG A 169 12.13 1.12 10.00
N SER A 170 12.29 -0.03 9.36
CA SER A 170 13.54 -0.82 9.36
C SER A 170 14.73 0.01 8.84
N LEU A 171 14.57 0.69 7.71
CA LEU A 171 15.63 1.51 7.10
C LEU A 171 15.98 2.78 7.90
N ARG A 172 14.99 3.38 8.59
CA ARG A 172 15.21 4.53 9.47
C ARG A 172 15.84 4.13 10.80
N LYS A 173 15.42 2.99 11.35
CA LYS A 173 15.84 2.51 12.68
C LYS A 173 17.23 1.87 12.64
N PHE A 174 17.59 1.26 11.51
CA PHE A 174 18.87 0.56 11.34
C PHE A 174 19.68 1.14 10.17
N HIS A 175 21.01 1.10 10.26
CA HIS A 175 21.91 1.54 9.19
C HIS A 175 22.03 0.48 8.08
N ILE A 176 20.90 0.08 7.47
CA ILE A 176 20.85 -0.94 6.41
C ILE A 176 21.32 -0.38 5.06
N LEU A 177 20.81 0.80 4.69
CA LEU A 177 21.22 1.55 3.50
C LEU A 177 21.91 2.86 3.90
N PRO A 178 22.82 3.40 3.06
CA PRO A 178 23.44 4.69 3.30
C PRO A 178 22.41 5.80 3.45
N GLU A 179 22.68 6.77 4.33
CA GLU A 179 21.79 7.91 4.57
C GLU A 179 21.56 8.74 3.29
N SER A 180 22.59 8.88 2.46
CA SER A 180 22.52 9.53 1.15
C SER A 180 21.52 8.87 0.19
N MET A 181 21.10 7.63 0.45
CA MET A 181 20.04 6.93 -0.26
C MET A 181 18.70 7.11 0.46
N THR A 182 18.64 6.79 1.76
CA THR A 182 17.39 6.80 2.52
C THR A 182 16.76 8.19 2.64
N ALA A 183 17.57 9.26 2.66
CA ALA A 183 17.09 10.65 2.72
C ALA A 183 16.31 11.07 1.45
N ARG A 184 16.46 10.35 0.34
CA ARG A 184 15.79 10.62 -0.95
C ARG A 184 14.68 9.62 -1.25
N MET A 185 14.21 8.89 -0.22
CA MET A 185 13.15 7.90 -0.34
C MET A 185 11.92 8.28 0.47
N ALA A 186 10.74 8.09 -0.13
CA ALA A 186 9.48 8.07 0.62
C ALA A 186 8.76 6.74 0.42
N TRP A 187 7.87 6.42 1.35
CA TRP A 187 7.19 5.13 1.41
C TRP A 187 5.69 5.29 1.52
N ASN A 188 4.97 4.54 0.70
CA ASN A 188 3.52 4.36 0.73
C ASN A 188 3.16 2.88 0.65
N ILE A 189 1.87 2.58 0.88
CA ILE A 189 1.30 1.24 0.73
C ILE A 189 0.50 1.20 -0.57
N SER A 190 0.62 0.13 -1.36
CA SER A 190 -0.18 -0.06 -2.58
C SER A 190 -1.66 0.04 -2.27
N VAL A 191 -2.45 0.75 -3.08
CA VAL A 191 -3.77 1.33 -2.74
C VAL A 191 -4.82 0.34 -2.27
N LEU A 192 -4.73 -0.94 -2.63
CA LEU A 192 -5.68 -1.94 -2.14
C LEU A 192 -5.35 -2.39 -0.72
N HIS A 193 -4.07 -2.34 -0.33
CA HIS A 193 -3.54 -2.87 0.92
C HIS A 193 -3.63 -1.96 2.15
N PRO A 194 -3.72 -0.61 2.09
CA PRO A 194 -3.62 0.22 3.29
C PRO A 194 -4.75 -0.09 4.26
N PHE A 195 -5.90 -0.50 3.74
CA PHE A 195 -7.06 -0.79 4.58
C PHE A 195 -6.82 -1.93 5.58
N GLY A 196 -5.91 -2.86 5.28
CA GLY A 196 -5.49 -3.90 6.23
C GLY A 196 -4.54 -3.40 7.33
N HIS A 197 -4.03 -2.17 7.20
CA HIS A 197 -3.26 -1.48 8.22
C HIS A 197 -4.17 -0.70 9.16
N GLU A 198 -3.64 -0.31 10.32
CA GLU A 198 -4.39 0.53 11.24
C GLU A 198 -4.63 1.93 10.69
N TRP A 199 -5.68 2.59 11.19
CA TRP A 199 -6.11 3.89 10.69
C TRP A 199 -5.01 4.98 10.66
N PRO A 200 -4.14 5.12 11.68
CA PRO A 200 -3.01 6.06 11.60
C PRO A 200 -2.05 5.75 10.45
N CYS A 201 -1.75 4.46 10.20
CA CYS A 201 -0.92 4.04 9.08
C CYS A 201 -1.59 4.39 7.75
N GLN A 202 -2.91 4.21 7.63
CA GLN A 202 -3.66 4.61 6.45
C GLN A 202 -3.51 6.11 6.17
N ILE A 203 -3.74 6.96 7.19
CA ILE A 203 -3.61 8.42 7.05
C ILE A 203 -2.19 8.84 6.62
N LEU A 204 -1.17 8.09 7.01
CA LEU A 204 0.25 8.44 6.79
C LEU A 204 0.86 7.78 5.56
N LYS A 205 0.31 6.65 5.09
CA LYS A 205 0.94 5.79 4.06
C LYS A 205 -0.01 5.39 2.94
N ASN A 206 -1.31 5.74 3.00
CA ASN A 206 -2.21 5.54 1.87
C ASN A 206 -1.92 6.58 0.78
N PRO A 207 -1.61 6.17 -0.46
CA PRO A 207 -1.26 7.09 -1.54
C PRO A 207 -2.42 8.02 -1.92
N ARG A 208 -3.68 7.65 -1.65
CA ARG A 208 -4.82 8.53 -1.89
C ARG A 208 -4.92 9.68 -0.88
N MET A 209 -4.29 9.52 0.28
CA MET A 209 -4.26 10.52 1.35
C MET A 209 -2.96 11.35 1.32
N GLN A 210 -1.88 10.81 0.72
CA GLN A 210 -0.58 11.49 0.66
C GLN A 210 -0.46 12.49 -0.49
N VAL A 211 0.09 13.66 -0.18
CA VAL A 211 0.42 14.71 -1.14
C VAL A 211 1.51 14.22 -2.10
N GLY A 212 1.37 14.57 -3.38
CA GLY A 212 2.36 14.27 -4.42
C GLY A 212 2.18 12.91 -5.11
N MET A 213 1.34 12.05 -4.55
CA MET A 213 1.09 10.71 -5.10
C MET A 213 0.20 10.72 -6.35
N GLY A 214 -0.55 11.79 -6.58
CA GLY A 214 -1.51 11.86 -7.68
C GLY A 214 -2.49 10.69 -7.61
N LEU A 215 -2.67 9.97 -8.73
CA LEU A 215 -3.54 8.79 -8.80
C LEU A 215 -2.76 7.47 -8.87
N THR A 216 -1.49 7.47 -8.48
CA THR A 216 -0.65 6.26 -8.39
C THR A 216 -1.32 5.21 -7.49
N ASP A 217 -1.43 3.97 -7.99
CA ASP A 217 -2.02 2.87 -7.25
C ASP A 217 -0.99 1.94 -6.59
N GLY A 218 0.17 1.71 -7.20
CA GLY A 218 1.15 0.76 -6.67
C GLY A 218 0.82 -0.71 -6.98
N GLU A 219 -0.21 -0.98 -7.76
CA GLU A 219 -0.71 -2.33 -8.08
C GLU A 219 -0.06 -2.91 -9.35
N GLY A 220 1.01 -2.28 -9.84
CA GLY A 220 1.62 -2.65 -11.11
C GLY A 220 2.30 -4.01 -11.08
N THR A 221 2.79 -4.44 -9.92
CA THR A 221 3.38 -5.78 -9.72
C THR A 221 2.33 -6.87 -9.95
N GLU A 222 1.12 -6.71 -9.41
CA GLU A 222 0.02 -7.66 -9.64
C GLU A 222 -0.39 -7.73 -11.12
N ARG A 223 -0.39 -6.60 -11.83
CA ARG A 223 -0.62 -6.57 -13.29
C ARG A 223 0.51 -7.27 -14.05
N PHE A 224 1.76 -7.07 -13.63
CA PHE A 224 2.92 -7.77 -14.17
C PHE A 224 2.81 -9.28 -13.95
N TRP A 225 2.44 -9.71 -12.74
CA TRP A 225 2.20 -11.11 -12.40
C TRP A 225 1.10 -11.76 -13.22
N SER A 226 0.00 -11.06 -13.45
CA SER A 226 -1.07 -11.50 -14.34
C SER A 226 -0.55 -11.78 -15.75
N ARG A 227 0.31 -10.92 -16.29
CA ARG A 227 0.96 -11.10 -17.61
C ARG A 227 1.97 -12.25 -17.64
N CYS A 228 2.53 -12.64 -16.50
CA CYS A 228 3.47 -13.76 -16.36
C CYS A 228 2.81 -15.09 -15.99
N ARG A 229 1.51 -15.10 -15.66
CA ARG A 229 0.78 -16.26 -15.12
C ARG A 229 0.91 -17.55 -15.95
N LYS A 230 0.88 -17.45 -17.28
CA LYS A 230 0.99 -18.62 -18.18
C LYS A 230 2.35 -19.32 -18.09
N LEU A 231 3.38 -18.64 -17.62
CA LEU A 231 4.70 -19.23 -17.44
C LEU A 231 4.81 -20.07 -16.18
N ILE A 232 3.96 -19.85 -15.16
CA ILE A 232 4.03 -20.56 -13.88
C ILE A 232 4.16 -22.10 -14.03
N PRO A 233 3.29 -22.81 -14.78
CA PRO A 233 3.44 -24.25 -14.93
C PRO A 233 4.70 -24.64 -15.72
N ILE A 234 5.12 -23.83 -16.70
CA ILE A 234 6.28 -24.12 -17.56
C ILE A 234 7.58 -23.95 -16.76
N THR A 235 7.73 -22.82 -16.10
CA THR A 235 8.95 -22.46 -15.36
C THR A 235 9.13 -23.30 -14.11
N ARG A 236 8.04 -23.83 -13.54
CA ARG A 236 8.08 -24.71 -12.36
C ARG A 236 8.85 -26.01 -12.60
N HIS A 237 8.79 -26.55 -13.81
CA HIS A 237 9.42 -27.83 -14.18
C HIS A 237 10.62 -27.64 -15.13
N SER A 238 10.95 -26.40 -15.48
CA SER A 238 12.12 -26.08 -16.29
C SER A 238 13.36 -26.00 -15.41
N SER A 239 14.52 -26.46 -15.88
CA SER A 239 15.79 -26.28 -15.17
C SER A 239 16.04 -24.80 -14.84
N ARG A 240 16.70 -24.53 -13.70
CA ARG A 240 16.79 -23.19 -13.10
C ARG A 240 17.20 -22.05 -14.04
N ASN A 241 18.30 -22.19 -14.80
CA ASN A 241 18.74 -21.11 -15.71
C ASN A 241 17.79 -20.92 -16.91
N LYS A 242 17.13 -21.98 -17.40
CA LYS A 242 16.07 -21.86 -18.42
C LYS A 242 14.84 -21.12 -17.87
N ARG A 243 14.45 -21.38 -16.62
CA ARG A 243 13.39 -20.63 -15.93
C ARG A 243 13.72 -19.14 -15.89
N ILE A 244 14.93 -18.76 -15.49
CA ILE A 244 15.37 -17.36 -15.45
C ILE A 244 15.31 -16.75 -16.85
N TYR A 245 15.88 -17.40 -17.86
CA TYR A 245 15.81 -16.95 -19.26
C TYR A 245 14.37 -16.68 -19.74
N LEU A 246 13.43 -17.60 -19.46
CA LEU A 246 12.02 -17.45 -19.86
C LEU A 246 11.33 -16.29 -19.14
N LEU A 247 11.57 -16.13 -17.84
CA LEU A 247 10.99 -15.04 -17.05
C LEU A 247 11.58 -13.67 -17.45
N ASP A 248 12.90 -13.61 -17.66
CA ASP A 248 13.60 -12.40 -18.07
C ASP A 248 13.18 -11.95 -19.48
N GLY A 249 13.12 -12.88 -20.44
CA GLY A 249 12.61 -12.60 -21.79
C GLY A 249 11.14 -12.19 -21.80
N ARG A 250 10.32 -12.75 -20.90
CA ARG A 250 8.93 -12.29 -20.72
C ARG A 250 8.86 -10.88 -20.15
N ALA A 251 9.73 -10.53 -19.20
CA ALA A 251 9.82 -9.17 -18.68
C ALA A 251 10.23 -8.17 -19.77
N ASP A 252 11.21 -8.50 -20.61
CA ASP A 252 11.62 -7.70 -21.78
C ASP A 252 10.43 -7.50 -22.75
N THR A 253 9.69 -8.56 -23.05
CA THR A 253 8.52 -8.50 -23.93
C THR A 253 7.41 -7.61 -23.35
N ILE A 254 7.13 -7.74 -22.05
CA ILE A 254 6.13 -6.90 -21.35
C ILE A 254 6.57 -5.45 -21.36
N GLN A 255 7.85 -5.17 -21.04
CA GLN A 255 8.41 -3.83 -21.07
C GLN A 255 8.23 -3.19 -22.45
N ARG A 256 8.63 -3.86 -23.53
CA ARG A 256 8.47 -3.33 -24.90
C ARG A 256 7.02 -3.04 -25.26
N SER A 257 6.12 -3.96 -24.93
CA SER A 257 4.68 -3.80 -25.21
C SER A 257 4.09 -2.58 -24.48
N ILE A 258 4.43 -2.38 -23.21
CA ILE A 258 3.98 -1.20 -22.46
C ILE A 258 4.65 0.06 -23.00
N PHE A 259 5.96 0.01 -23.24
CA PHE A 259 6.73 1.13 -23.80
C PHE A 259 6.08 1.68 -25.07
N MET A 260 5.71 0.80 -26.03
CA MET A 260 5.07 1.20 -27.29
C MET A 260 3.68 1.83 -27.10
N SER A 261 3.04 1.62 -25.95
CA SER A 261 1.71 2.15 -25.65
C SER A 261 1.72 3.29 -24.63
N LEU A 262 2.90 3.77 -24.18
CA LEU A 262 3.02 4.81 -23.15
C LEU A 262 2.26 6.09 -23.51
N GLY A 263 2.33 6.57 -24.76
CA GLY A 263 1.59 7.76 -25.17
C GLY A 263 0.07 7.60 -25.06
N THR A 264 -0.46 6.45 -25.48
CA THR A 264 -1.89 6.10 -25.32
C THR A 264 -2.26 5.96 -23.85
N TRP A 265 -1.40 5.35 -23.03
CA TRP A 265 -1.59 5.20 -21.60
C TRP A 265 -1.70 6.58 -20.92
N ILE A 266 -0.78 7.50 -21.22
CA ILE A 266 -0.78 8.87 -20.65
C ILE A 266 -2.06 9.60 -21.04
N ARG A 267 -2.45 9.58 -22.32
CA ARG A 267 -3.69 10.23 -22.79
C ARG A 267 -4.93 9.70 -22.05
N ASN A 268 -5.05 8.38 -21.94
CA ASN A 268 -6.19 7.77 -21.24
C ASN A 268 -6.19 8.11 -19.75
N ARG A 269 -5.01 8.18 -19.12
CA ARG A 269 -4.87 8.59 -17.73
C ARG A 269 -5.22 10.06 -17.50
N VAL A 270 -4.86 10.96 -18.43
CA VAL A 270 -5.27 12.37 -18.37
C VAL A 270 -6.80 12.49 -18.44
N SER A 271 -7.45 11.81 -19.38
CA SER A 271 -8.92 11.80 -19.49
C SER A 271 -9.56 11.34 -18.18
N ASN A 272 -9.11 10.19 -17.66
CA ASN A 272 -9.65 9.63 -16.42
C ASN A 272 -9.45 10.57 -15.22
N ALA A 273 -8.26 11.20 -15.10
CA ALA A 273 -8.00 12.17 -14.04
C ALA A 273 -8.92 13.40 -14.16
N SER A 274 -9.22 13.87 -15.38
CA SER A 274 -10.16 14.96 -15.62
C SER A 274 -11.59 14.57 -15.25
N ASP A 275 -12.04 13.38 -15.62
CA ASP A 275 -13.38 12.88 -15.29
C ASP A 275 -13.55 12.75 -13.76
N GLN A 276 -12.55 12.19 -13.07
CA GLN A 276 -12.56 12.10 -11.61
C GLN A 276 -12.50 13.46 -10.94
N ALA A 277 -11.74 14.42 -11.49
CA ALA A 277 -11.70 15.79 -10.98
C ALA A 277 -13.06 16.47 -11.11
N SER A 278 -13.73 16.32 -12.25
CA SER A 278 -15.08 16.86 -12.48
C SER A 278 -16.09 16.28 -11.50
N ASN A 279 -16.09 14.96 -11.31
CA ASN A 279 -16.99 14.30 -10.35
C ASN A 279 -16.73 14.77 -8.91
N ALA A 280 -15.45 14.84 -8.51
CA ALA A 280 -15.07 15.33 -7.19
C ALA A 280 -15.47 16.80 -6.98
N ALA A 281 -15.35 17.65 -7.99
CA ALA A 281 -15.79 19.05 -7.91
C ALA A 281 -17.32 19.15 -7.75
N SER A 282 -18.09 18.35 -8.48
CA SER A 282 -19.54 18.26 -8.33
C SER A 282 -19.95 17.77 -6.94
N GLU A 283 -19.27 16.76 -6.40
CA GLU A 283 -19.50 16.29 -5.02
C GLU A 283 -19.23 17.39 -3.99
N ILE A 284 -18.15 18.16 -4.14
CA ILE A 284 -17.87 19.32 -3.25
C ILE A 284 -18.99 20.35 -3.37
N ALA A 285 -19.41 20.70 -4.59
CA ALA A 285 -20.47 21.68 -4.82
C ALA A 285 -21.80 21.26 -4.17
N GLN A 286 -22.15 19.97 -4.19
CA GLN A 286 -23.34 19.42 -3.53
C GLN A 286 -23.32 19.61 -2.01
N THR A 287 -22.15 19.61 -1.37
CA THR A 287 -22.04 19.86 0.08
C THR A 287 -22.25 21.34 0.45
N GLY A 288 -22.12 22.27 -0.52
CA GLY A 288 -22.15 23.72 -0.25
C GLY A 288 -20.96 24.24 0.57
N LEU A 289 -19.93 23.42 0.81
CA LEU A 289 -18.77 23.76 1.63
C LEU A 289 -17.59 24.26 0.78
N ASP A 290 -16.84 25.21 1.32
CA ASP A 290 -15.65 25.76 0.68
C ASP A 290 -14.43 24.80 0.75
N GLN A 291 -13.61 24.77 -0.31
CA GLN A 291 -12.43 23.88 -0.40
C GLN A 291 -11.36 24.20 0.65
N VAL A 292 -11.17 25.47 1.03
CA VAL A 292 -10.20 25.87 2.06
C VAL A 292 -10.68 25.40 3.43
N PHE A 293 -11.97 25.53 3.71
CA PHE A 293 -12.58 24.97 4.92
C PHE A 293 -12.39 23.44 4.98
N LEU A 294 -12.72 22.72 3.90
CA LEU A 294 -12.57 21.26 3.83
C LEU A 294 -11.12 20.82 4.01
N GLN A 295 -10.16 21.55 3.44
CA GLN A 295 -8.74 21.27 3.63
C GLN A 295 -8.32 21.47 5.10
N ARG A 296 -8.74 22.56 5.74
CA ARG A 296 -8.45 22.81 7.16
C ARG A 296 -9.02 21.70 8.04
N GLN A 297 -10.24 21.25 7.73
CA GLN A 297 -10.87 20.14 8.44
C GLN A 297 -10.11 18.82 8.25
N TRP A 298 -9.62 18.55 7.04
CA TRP A 298 -8.74 17.40 6.78
C TRP A 298 -7.43 17.47 7.58
N ASP A 299 -6.78 18.63 7.61
CA ASP A 299 -5.52 18.80 8.35
C ASP A 299 -5.71 18.60 9.86
N GLN A 300 -6.83 19.10 10.42
CA GLN A 300 -7.22 18.84 11.81
C GLN A 300 -7.47 17.35 12.07
N GLN A 301 -8.17 16.66 11.16
CA GLN A 301 -8.42 15.22 11.27
C GLN A 301 -7.10 14.44 11.30
N ARG A 302 -6.17 14.73 10.39
CA ARG A 302 -4.86 14.06 10.34
C ARG A 302 -4.06 14.26 11.62
N GLN A 303 -4.03 15.48 12.14
CA GLN A 303 -3.32 15.80 13.38
C GLN A 303 -3.91 15.05 14.58
N ALA A 304 -5.25 14.95 14.64
CA ALA A 304 -5.94 14.26 15.72
C ALA A 304 -5.81 12.72 15.63
N GLN A 305 -5.86 12.15 14.43
CA GLN A 305 -5.99 10.69 14.23
C GLN A 305 -4.69 9.98 13.84
N ALA A 306 -3.63 10.70 13.49
CA ALA A 306 -2.31 10.13 13.22
C ALA A 306 -1.15 10.88 13.91
N PRO A 307 -1.23 11.17 15.22
CA PRO A 307 -0.12 11.75 15.97
C PRO A 307 1.08 10.79 15.97
N LEU A 308 2.25 11.26 15.53
CA LEU A 308 3.48 10.45 15.48
C LEU A 308 4.04 10.11 16.88
N THR A 309 3.56 10.79 17.94
CA THR A 309 4.07 10.71 19.31
C THR A 309 3.32 9.74 20.21
N THR A 310 2.22 9.14 19.77
CA THR A 310 1.37 8.34 20.68
C THR A 310 1.86 6.90 20.76
N SER A 311 2.54 6.58 21.86
CA SER A 311 2.95 5.22 22.23
C SER A 311 1.72 4.35 22.54
N LYS A 312 1.51 3.21 21.86
CA LYS A 312 0.59 2.18 22.39
C LYS A 312 1.22 1.37 23.55
N SER A 313 2.42 1.69 24.05
CA SER A 313 2.90 1.00 25.25
C SER A 313 1.93 1.22 26.42
N ALA A 314 1.23 2.36 26.46
CA ALA A 314 0.12 2.56 27.38
C ALA A 314 -1.10 1.70 26.99
N TYR A 315 -1.61 1.79 25.75
CA TYR A 315 -2.89 1.16 25.36
C TYR A 315 -2.86 -0.38 25.27
N ALA A 316 -1.81 -1.00 24.73
CA ALA A 316 -1.75 -2.46 24.58
C ALA A 316 -1.43 -3.16 25.92
N GLN A 317 -0.58 -2.55 26.74
CA GLN A 317 -0.30 -2.99 28.10
C GLN A 317 -1.53 -2.75 29.00
N MET A 318 -2.24 -1.62 28.80
CA MET A 318 -3.55 -1.35 29.42
C MET A 318 -4.68 -2.23 28.94
N VAL A 319 -4.76 -2.70 27.69
CA VAL A 319 -5.84 -3.62 27.27
C VAL A 319 -5.64 -4.97 27.93
N HIS A 320 -4.40 -5.45 28.01
CA HIS A 320 -4.05 -6.69 28.70
C HIS A 320 -4.18 -6.56 30.24
N GLU A 321 -3.89 -5.38 30.80
CA GLU A 321 -4.16 -5.04 32.21
C GLU A 321 -5.65 -4.77 32.44
N ALA A 322 -6.40 -4.21 31.49
CA ALA A 322 -7.83 -3.97 31.54
C ALA A 322 -8.60 -5.28 31.45
N GLU A 323 -8.16 -6.27 30.68
CA GLU A 323 -8.70 -7.65 30.70
C GLU A 323 -8.45 -8.33 32.05
N ALA A 324 -7.31 -8.06 32.70
CA ALA A 324 -7.04 -8.50 34.07
C ALA A 324 -7.82 -7.68 35.13
N LEU A 325 -8.08 -6.38 34.89
CA LEU A 325 -8.88 -5.44 35.69
C LEU A 325 -10.39 -5.49 35.38
N TYR A 326 -10.81 -6.17 34.32
CA TYR A 326 -12.21 -6.43 33.96
C TYR A 326 -12.87 -7.36 35.00
N ALA A 327 -12.05 -8.03 35.82
CA ALA A 327 -12.44 -8.71 37.05
C ALA A 327 -12.51 -7.77 38.28
N SER A 328 -11.97 -6.56 38.22
CA SER A 328 -11.81 -5.61 39.34
C SER A 328 -11.91 -4.12 38.94
N LEU A 329 -13.06 -3.70 38.41
CA LEU A 329 -13.71 -2.38 38.64
C LEU A 329 -12.90 -1.05 38.54
N ASN A 330 -11.81 -0.93 37.77
CA ASN A 330 -11.09 0.36 37.66
C ASN A 330 -10.74 0.84 36.23
N VAL A 331 -11.77 0.94 35.38
CA VAL A 331 -11.71 1.50 34.02
C VAL A 331 -11.26 2.98 33.97
N SER A 332 -11.39 3.70 35.08
CA SER A 332 -11.10 5.14 35.20
C SER A 332 -9.61 5.52 35.16
N GLN A 333 -8.70 4.62 35.53
CA GLN A 333 -7.26 4.89 35.52
C GLN A 333 -6.63 4.69 34.12
N ALA A 334 -7.24 3.85 33.29
CA ALA A 334 -6.72 3.48 31.98
C ALA A 334 -7.13 4.50 30.90
N PHE A 335 -8.34 5.05 30.98
CA PHE A 335 -8.82 6.09 30.05
C PHE A 335 -9.21 7.35 30.83
N PRO A 336 -8.25 8.26 31.12
CA PRO A 336 -8.55 9.54 31.79
C PRO A 336 -9.61 10.33 31.02
N GLU A 337 -9.60 10.18 29.70
CA GLU A 337 -10.57 10.78 28.79
C GLU A 337 -11.99 10.25 29.01
N LEU A 338 -12.20 9.02 29.46
CA LEU A 338 -13.55 8.44 29.67
C LEU A 338 -14.05 8.61 31.12
N GLN A 339 -13.31 9.32 31.97
CA GLN A 339 -13.58 9.46 33.40
C GLN A 339 -14.94 10.14 33.67
N GLY A 340 -15.91 9.39 34.18
CA GLY A 340 -17.29 9.87 34.45
C GLY A 340 -18.34 9.40 33.43
N ALA A 341 -17.95 8.68 32.38
CA ALA A 341 -18.90 7.92 31.57
C ALA A 341 -19.32 6.64 32.30
N THR A 342 -20.55 6.16 32.06
CA THR A 342 -21.01 4.92 32.71
C THR A 342 -20.20 3.72 32.22
N PHE A 343 -20.02 2.72 33.09
CA PHE A 343 -19.33 1.48 32.74
C PHE A 343 -19.96 0.81 31.50
N GLU A 344 -21.30 0.79 31.45
CA GLU A 344 -22.06 0.23 30.33
C GLU A 344 -21.74 0.94 29.00
N TYR A 345 -21.64 2.28 29.01
CA TYR A 345 -21.27 3.05 27.82
C TYR A 345 -19.85 2.75 27.36
N VAL A 346 -18.87 2.77 28.28
CA VAL A 346 -17.46 2.53 27.94
C VAL A 346 -17.24 1.11 27.42
N HIS A 347 -17.85 0.11 28.05
CA HIS A 347 -17.77 -1.27 27.58
C HIS A 347 -18.38 -1.43 26.17
N THR A 348 -19.55 -0.82 25.93
CA THR A 348 -20.22 -0.86 24.62
C THR A 348 -19.38 -0.16 23.55
N LEU A 349 -18.71 0.95 23.89
CA LEU A 349 -17.86 1.73 22.99
C LEU A 349 -16.61 0.94 22.56
N LEU A 350 -15.95 0.27 23.51
CA LEU A 350 -14.78 -0.57 23.24
C LEU A 350 -15.17 -1.81 22.42
N ALA A 351 -16.30 -2.45 22.76
CA ALA A 351 -16.82 -3.58 22.00
C ALA A 351 -17.18 -3.17 20.55
N ALA A 352 -17.79 -1.99 20.36
CA ALA A 352 -18.08 -1.45 19.03
C ALA A 352 -16.80 -1.21 18.23
N ARG A 353 -15.76 -0.64 18.86
CA ARG A 353 -14.46 -0.40 18.24
C ARG A 353 -13.80 -1.69 17.75
N GLU A 354 -13.69 -2.68 18.62
CA GLU A 354 -13.04 -3.95 18.29
C GLU A 354 -13.82 -4.73 17.21
N LEU A 355 -15.15 -4.74 17.31
CA LEU A 355 -15.99 -5.37 16.29
C LEU A 355 -15.85 -4.67 14.94
N LYS A 356 -15.75 -3.33 14.91
CA LYS A 356 -15.55 -2.56 13.68
C LYS A 356 -14.21 -2.87 13.02
N ILE A 357 -13.13 -3.01 13.80
CA ILE A 357 -11.81 -3.44 13.30
C ILE A 357 -11.91 -4.82 12.63
N ASN A 358 -12.58 -5.77 13.30
CA ASN A 358 -12.80 -7.11 12.76
C ASN A 358 -13.65 -7.12 11.47
N ILE A 359 -14.73 -6.33 11.43
CA ILE A 359 -15.57 -6.16 10.23
C ILE A 359 -14.74 -5.61 9.08
N ARG A 360 -13.95 -4.55 9.34
CA ARG A 360 -13.08 -3.91 8.35
C ARG A 360 -12.12 -4.93 7.74
N GLN A 361 -11.36 -5.66 8.54
CA GLN A 361 -10.42 -6.69 8.07
C GLN A 361 -11.11 -7.73 7.16
N ARG A 362 -12.27 -8.24 7.56
CA ARG A 362 -13.03 -9.23 6.79
C ARG A 362 -13.61 -8.66 5.49
N ALA A 363 -14.13 -7.43 5.53
CA ALA A 363 -14.69 -6.74 4.38
C ALA A 363 -13.60 -6.47 3.32
N ILE A 364 -12.44 -6.00 3.74
CA ILE A 364 -11.29 -5.76 2.85
C ILE A 364 -10.83 -7.04 2.19
N GLY A 365 -10.64 -8.12 2.97
CA GLY A 365 -10.28 -9.43 2.41
C GLY A 365 -11.26 -9.87 1.33
N ARG A 366 -12.57 -9.67 1.54
CA ARG A 366 -13.59 -9.92 0.53
C ARG A 366 -13.45 -9.01 -0.69
N PHE A 367 -13.22 -7.70 -0.53
CA PHE A 367 -13.07 -6.77 -1.65
C PHE A 367 -11.87 -7.13 -2.54
N PHE A 368 -10.77 -7.55 -1.94
CA PHE A 368 -9.61 -8.07 -2.66
C PHE A 368 -9.94 -9.29 -3.51
N GLU A 369 -10.66 -10.26 -2.95
CA GLU A 369 -11.03 -11.47 -3.67
C GLU A 369 -12.01 -11.20 -4.80
N VAL A 370 -13.00 -10.31 -4.59
CA VAL A 370 -13.94 -9.87 -5.62
C VAL A 370 -13.20 -9.13 -6.74
N SER A 371 -12.25 -8.24 -6.41
CA SER A 371 -11.46 -7.54 -7.42
C SER A 371 -10.62 -8.50 -8.27
N LYS A 372 -10.05 -9.54 -7.67
CA LYS A 372 -9.33 -10.61 -8.39
C LYS A 372 -10.26 -11.38 -9.37
N LEU A 373 -11.54 -11.51 -9.04
CA LEU A 373 -12.54 -12.11 -9.93
C LEU A 373 -12.97 -11.17 -11.05
N ASP A 374 -13.25 -9.89 -10.76
CA ASP A 374 -13.71 -8.91 -11.74
C ASP A 374 -12.67 -8.66 -12.84
N GLN A 375 -11.38 -8.62 -12.47
CA GLN A 375 -10.27 -8.51 -13.42
C GLN A 375 -10.21 -9.70 -14.40
N ALA A 376 -10.74 -10.86 -14.01
CA ALA A 376 -10.77 -12.05 -14.85
C ALA A 376 -12.00 -12.12 -15.78
N VAL A 377 -13.09 -11.43 -15.44
CA VAL A 377 -14.34 -11.41 -16.22
C VAL A 377 -14.34 -10.28 -17.25
N GLY A 378 -13.81 -9.10 -16.91
CA GLY A 378 -13.87 -7.90 -17.76
C GLY A 378 -12.93 -7.84 -18.96
N GLY A 379 -12.33 -8.96 -19.40
CA GLY A 379 -11.45 -9.03 -20.57
C GLY A 379 -10.12 -8.26 -20.50
N LYS A 380 -9.89 -7.46 -19.44
CA LYS A 380 -8.65 -6.71 -19.20
C LYS A 380 -7.53 -7.56 -18.56
N GLY A 381 -7.87 -8.76 -18.08
CA GLY A 381 -6.94 -9.80 -17.62
C GLY A 381 -7.19 -11.15 -18.31
N ALA A 382 -6.20 -12.04 -18.32
CA ALA A 382 -6.40 -13.39 -18.86
C ALA A 382 -7.33 -14.21 -17.96
N ALA A 383 -8.42 -14.76 -18.54
CA ALA A 383 -9.49 -15.45 -17.83
C ALA A 383 -8.99 -16.39 -16.70
N LEU A 384 -9.57 -16.28 -15.52
CA LEU A 384 -9.50 -17.33 -14.50
C LEU A 384 -10.22 -18.54 -15.10
N GLY A 385 -9.58 -19.71 -15.16
CA GLY A 385 -10.25 -20.93 -15.60
C GLY A 385 -11.55 -21.12 -14.82
N THR A 386 -12.63 -21.51 -15.51
CA THR A 386 -14.02 -21.52 -15.01
C THR A 386 -14.18 -22.21 -13.66
N LYS A 387 -13.47 -23.32 -13.42
CA LYS A 387 -13.48 -24.03 -12.13
C LYS A 387 -12.90 -23.23 -10.96
N LEU A 388 -11.81 -22.49 -11.17
CA LEU A 388 -11.18 -21.67 -10.13
C LEU A 388 -12.03 -20.44 -9.82
N HIS A 389 -12.60 -19.83 -10.87
CA HIS A 389 -13.54 -18.72 -10.75
C HIS A 389 -14.77 -19.11 -9.91
N GLN A 390 -15.40 -20.25 -10.23
CA GLN A 390 -16.53 -20.80 -9.47
C GLN A 390 -16.17 -21.13 -8.01
N LYS A 391 -14.99 -21.72 -7.76
CA LYS A 391 -14.54 -22.07 -6.41
C LYS A 391 -14.33 -20.83 -5.54
N THR A 392 -13.70 -19.80 -6.09
CA THR A 392 -13.49 -18.52 -5.37
C THR A 392 -14.81 -17.80 -5.14
N LEU A 393 -15.70 -17.72 -6.13
CA LEU A 393 -17.06 -17.19 -5.96
C LEU A 393 -17.84 -17.91 -4.86
N GLY A 394 -17.83 -19.24 -4.86
CA GLY A 394 -18.50 -20.05 -3.84
C GLY A 394 -17.93 -19.82 -2.44
N SER A 395 -16.62 -19.58 -2.31
CA SER A 395 -15.99 -19.25 -1.03
C SER A 395 -16.39 -17.85 -0.52
N ILE A 396 -16.50 -16.87 -1.43
CA ILE A 396 -16.96 -15.51 -1.11
C ILE A 396 -18.41 -15.53 -0.65
N GLN A 397 -19.28 -16.21 -1.39
CA GLN A 397 -20.71 -16.33 -1.07
C GLN A 397 -20.93 -16.98 0.31
N LYS A 398 -20.14 -18.01 0.65
CA LYS A 398 -20.22 -18.67 1.96
C LYS A 398 -19.85 -17.76 3.15
N ARG A 399 -18.94 -16.80 2.95
CA ARG A 399 -18.47 -15.89 4.00
C ARG A 399 -19.34 -14.63 4.16
N GLY A 400 -20.12 -14.27 3.13
CA GLY A 400 -21.00 -13.10 3.12
C GLY A 400 -21.95 -13.00 4.33
N PRO A 401 -22.70 -14.05 4.71
CA PRO A 401 -23.63 -14.01 5.83
C PRO A 401 -22.98 -13.74 7.18
N ALA A 402 -21.76 -14.25 7.42
CA ALA A 402 -21.05 -14.03 8.68
C ALA A 402 -20.61 -12.56 8.83
N LEU A 403 -20.17 -11.94 7.73
CA LEU A 403 -19.84 -10.51 7.71
C LEU A 403 -21.09 -9.65 7.91
N ALA A 404 -22.19 -9.95 7.21
CA ALA A 404 -23.47 -9.26 7.39
C ALA A 404 -23.96 -9.31 8.85
N ARG A 405 -23.88 -10.48 9.51
CA ARG A 405 -24.23 -10.62 10.93
C ARG A 405 -23.34 -9.76 11.84
N ALA A 406 -22.03 -9.70 11.57
CA ALA A 406 -21.12 -8.86 12.34
C ALA A 406 -21.49 -7.38 12.20
N ILE A 407 -21.83 -6.92 10.99
CA ILE A 407 -22.30 -5.56 10.72
C ILE A 407 -23.61 -5.26 11.47
N SER A 408 -24.59 -6.16 11.42
CA SER A 408 -25.83 -5.99 12.18
C SER A 408 -25.58 -5.87 13.68
N ARG A 409 -24.67 -6.68 14.22
CA ARG A 409 -24.26 -6.58 15.64
C ARG A 409 -23.58 -5.24 15.94
N PHE A 410 -22.69 -4.76 15.08
CA PHE A 410 -22.07 -3.45 15.22
C PHE A 410 -23.11 -2.31 15.18
N ASN A 411 -24.07 -2.37 14.27
CA ASN A 411 -25.14 -1.38 14.19
C ASN A 411 -26.02 -1.38 15.45
N GLY A 412 -26.26 -2.55 16.05
CA GLY A 412 -26.93 -2.66 17.35
C GLY A 412 -26.13 -2.03 18.50
N LEU A 413 -24.80 -2.20 18.52
CA LEU A 413 -23.95 -1.49 19.48
C LEU A 413 -23.99 0.04 19.27
N CYS A 414 -24.14 0.51 18.04
CA CYS A 414 -24.33 1.94 17.77
C CYS A 414 -25.67 2.44 18.36
N ASP A 415 -26.76 1.66 18.22
CA ASP A 415 -28.05 1.96 18.86
C ASP A 415 -27.94 2.03 20.38
N ASP A 416 -27.25 1.06 21.00
CA ASP A 416 -27.02 1.04 22.44
C ASP A 416 -26.19 2.26 22.88
N LEU A 417 -25.17 2.64 22.11
CA LEU A 417 -24.37 3.84 22.38
C LEU A 417 -25.17 5.13 22.23
N GLU A 418 -26.06 5.26 21.23
CA GLU A 418 -26.94 6.42 21.10
C GLU A 418 -27.87 6.55 22.31
N ARG A 419 -28.41 5.42 22.81
CA ARG A 419 -29.28 5.41 23.99
C ARG A 419 -28.53 5.76 25.27
N LEU A 420 -27.29 5.27 25.42
CA LEU A 420 -26.49 5.46 26.63
C LEU A 420 -25.76 6.80 26.65
N ALA A 421 -25.53 7.44 25.49
CA ALA A 421 -24.75 8.66 25.37
C ALA A 421 -25.35 9.83 26.17
N GLN A 422 -24.51 10.51 26.95
CA GLN A 422 -24.84 11.78 27.58
C GLN A 422 -24.12 12.93 26.88
N PRO A 423 -24.79 14.08 26.64
CA PRO A 423 -24.18 15.25 26.00
C PRO A 423 -22.90 15.73 26.71
N GLU A 424 -22.85 15.60 28.03
CA GLU A 424 -21.73 16.01 28.89
C GLU A 424 -20.44 15.27 28.59
N TRP A 425 -20.54 14.03 28.09
CA TRP A 425 -19.36 13.24 27.77
C TRP A 425 -18.68 13.73 26.50
N ASN A 426 -19.41 14.36 25.57
CA ASN A 426 -18.85 14.90 24.34
C ASN A 426 -18.05 13.87 23.52
N ILE A 427 -18.50 12.61 23.54
CA ILE A 427 -17.96 11.49 22.78
C ILE A 427 -18.90 11.21 21.60
N PRO A 428 -18.44 11.33 20.35
CA PRO A 428 -19.27 11.04 19.18
C PRO A 428 -19.64 9.56 19.11
N VAL A 429 -20.93 9.29 18.92
CA VAL A 429 -21.40 7.93 18.68
C VAL A 429 -21.02 7.49 17.26
N PRO A 430 -20.47 6.28 17.07
CA PRO A 430 -20.13 5.77 15.75
C PRO A 430 -21.35 5.65 14.83
N GLN A 431 -21.15 5.95 13.55
CA GLN A 431 -22.19 5.75 12.53
C GLN A 431 -22.35 4.28 12.14
N LYS A 432 -23.59 3.88 11.92
CA LYS A 432 -23.95 2.56 11.39
C LYS A 432 -23.36 2.33 10.01
N LEU A 433 -23.04 1.08 9.73
CA LEU A 433 -22.53 0.61 8.43
C LEU A 433 -23.68 0.03 7.59
N SER A 434 -23.55 0.08 6.26
CA SER A 434 -24.51 -0.64 5.39
C SER A 434 -24.44 -2.15 5.62
N VAL A 435 -25.59 -2.79 5.79
CA VAL A 435 -25.68 -4.26 5.89
C VAL A 435 -25.38 -4.93 4.54
N LYS A 436 -25.51 -4.18 3.44
CA LYS A 436 -25.15 -4.63 2.11
C LYS A 436 -23.66 -4.47 1.91
N VAL A 437 -22.95 -5.60 1.98
CA VAL A 437 -21.48 -5.63 1.94
C VAL A 437 -20.88 -5.00 0.68
N ASP A 438 -21.57 -5.06 -0.46
CA ASP A 438 -21.02 -4.49 -1.70
C ASP A 438 -21.02 -2.94 -1.67
N GLU A 439 -21.90 -2.32 -0.88
CA GLU A 439 -21.93 -0.87 -0.66
C GLU A 439 -20.83 -0.41 0.31
N LEU A 440 -20.29 -1.32 1.14
CA LEU A 440 -19.27 -1.00 2.14
C LEU A 440 -17.90 -0.66 1.54
N LYS A 441 -17.63 -1.09 0.30
CA LYS A 441 -16.34 -0.84 -0.35
C LYS A 441 -16.07 0.66 -0.50
N ASP A 442 -17.13 1.42 -0.72
CA ASP A 442 -17.07 2.87 -0.89
C ASP A 442 -17.61 3.60 0.35
N ASP A 443 -18.00 2.87 1.41
CA ASP A 443 -18.47 3.42 2.68
C ASP A 443 -17.28 3.84 3.56
N PRO A 444 -17.06 5.13 3.77
CA PRO A 444 -15.87 5.59 4.48
C PRO A 444 -15.98 5.37 6.00
N ASN A 445 -17.20 5.19 6.51
CA ASN A 445 -17.41 4.81 7.89
C ASN A 445 -16.80 3.44 8.18
N LEU A 446 -16.66 2.55 7.18
CA LEU A 446 -15.98 1.27 7.38
C LEU A 446 -14.51 1.47 7.80
N TYR A 447 -13.85 2.45 7.19
CA TYR A 447 -12.40 2.64 7.29
C TYR A 447 -11.99 3.52 8.48
N GLU A 448 -12.83 4.46 8.90
CA GLU A 448 -12.61 5.28 10.09
C GLU A 448 -12.74 4.47 11.39
N ASP A 449 -11.84 4.69 12.35
CA ASP A 449 -11.92 4.09 13.68
C ASP A 449 -13.06 4.71 14.52
N VAL A 450 -13.56 3.93 15.48
CA VAL A 450 -14.48 4.45 16.51
C VAL A 450 -13.70 5.41 17.41
N CYS A 451 -14.21 6.63 17.58
CA CYS A 451 -13.61 7.62 18.47
C CYS A 451 -13.77 7.19 19.92
N VAL A 452 -12.67 7.14 20.67
CA VAL A 452 -12.66 6.75 22.10
C VAL A 452 -12.20 7.88 23.03
N SER A 453 -11.96 9.07 22.49
CA SER A 453 -11.46 10.22 23.26
C SER A 453 -12.53 11.31 23.35
N ARG A 454 -12.60 11.98 24.51
CA ARG A 454 -13.46 13.16 24.69
C ARG A 454 -12.93 14.33 23.87
N THR A 455 -13.86 15.06 23.26
CA THR A 455 -13.52 16.41 22.81
C THR A 455 -13.55 17.32 24.04
N PRO A 456 -12.52 18.14 24.33
CA PRO A 456 -12.49 18.97 25.54
C PRO A 456 -13.78 19.78 25.70
N ALA A 457 -14.37 19.78 26.89
CA ALA A 457 -15.69 20.37 27.16
C ALA A 457 -15.82 21.86 26.79
N ALA A 458 -14.70 22.59 26.71
CA ALA A 458 -14.63 23.99 26.30
C ALA A 458 -14.70 24.22 24.77
N THR A 459 -14.73 23.17 23.95
CA THR A 459 -14.69 23.27 22.49
C THR A 459 -15.73 22.34 21.84
N ARG A 460 -16.56 22.91 20.94
CA ARG A 460 -17.47 22.14 20.08
C ARG A 460 -16.67 21.06 19.32
N PRO A 461 -17.17 19.82 19.19
CA PRO A 461 -16.51 18.80 18.38
C PRO A 461 -16.20 19.32 16.97
N PRO A 462 -15.00 19.02 16.44
CA PRO A 462 -14.62 19.55 15.15
C PRO A 462 -15.57 19.04 14.06
N PRO A 463 -15.97 19.88 13.08
CA PRO A 463 -16.98 19.51 12.09
C PRO A 463 -16.69 18.21 11.33
N TRP A 464 -15.42 17.90 11.02
CA TRP A 464 -15.06 16.63 10.37
C TRP A 464 -15.48 15.38 11.15
N LEU A 465 -15.58 15.48 12.48
CA LEU A 465 -15.92 14.35 13.34
C LEU A 465 -17.43 14.10 13.38
N ILE A 466 -18.24 15.14 13.28
CA ILE A 466 -19.69 15.06 13.53
C ILE A 466 -20.57 15.31 12.30
N ASN A 467 -20.08 16.00 11.27
CA ASN A 467 -20.86 16.38 10.10
C ASN A 467 -20.51 15.47 8.89
N SER A 468 -21.52 14.76 8.37
CA SER A 468 -21.37 13.86 7.22
C SER A 468 -21.00 14.58 5.92
N ASP A 469 -21.55 15.78 5.69
CA ASP A 469 -21.27 16.60 4.51
C ASP A 469 -19.83 17.10 4.56
N VAL A 470 -19.31 17.42 5.75
CA VAL A 470 -17.89 17.76 5.92
C VAL A 470 -17.00 16.56 5.60
N ARG A 471 -17.33 15.36 6.08
CA ARG A 471 -16.56 14.14 5.73
C ARG A 471 -16.62 13.83 4.24
N GLN A 472 -17.79 13.94 3.62
CA GLN A 472 -17.95 13.78 2.18
C GLN A 472 -17.13 14.81 1.40
N GLY A 473 -17.23 16.08 1.79
CA GLY A 473 -16.47 17.18 1.21
C GLY A 473 -14.96 16.99 1.35
N ILE A 474 -14.45 16.54 2.52
CA ILE A 474 -13.02 16.24 2.73
C ILE A 474 -12.55 15.21 1.72
N ARG A 475 -13.27 14.09 1.58
CA ARG A 475 -12.88 13.01 0.65
C ARG A 475 -12.88 13.47 -0.79
N ALA A 476 -13.92 14.20 -1.20
CA ALA A 476 -14.02 14.76 -2.54
C ALA A 476 -12.90 15.79 -2.80
N ASN A 477 -12.60 16.66 -1.84
CA ASN A 477 -11.52 17.64 -1.91
C ASN A 477 -10.13 16.98 -2.03
N VAL A 478 -9.85 15.97 -1.20
CA VAL A 478 -8.60 15.19 -1.29
C VAL A 478 -8.49 14.53 -2.66
N ARG A 479 -9.56 13.90 -3.17
CA ARG A 479 -9.60 13.29 -4.50
C ARG A 479 -9.35 14.30 -5.60
N LEU A 480 -9.99 15.47 -5.56
CA LEU A 480 -9.80 16.56 -6.51
C LEU A 480 -8.33 17.01 -6.55
N ARG A 481 -7.71 17.21 -5.38
CA ARG A 481 -6.29 17.55 -5.27
C ARG A 481 -5.39 16.48 -5.86
N ARG A 482 -5.65 15.19 -5.57
CA ARG A 482 -4.92 14.05 -6.17
C ARG A 482 -5.07 14.00 -7.70
N CYS A 483 -6.23 14.34 -8.26
CA CYS A 483 -6.43 14.40 -9.71
C CYS A 483 -5.59 15.51 -10.35
N ARG A 484 -5.53 16.69 -9.73
CA ARG A 484 -4.69 17.82 -10.21
C ARG A 484 -3.19 17.48 -10.18
N GLU A 485 -2.75 16.82 -9.11
CA GLU A 485 -1.36 16.33 -9.00
C GLU A 485 -1.04 15.29 -10.07
N GLU A 486 -1.97 14.37 -10.35
CA GLU A 486 -1.83 13.37 -11.40
C GLU A 486 -1.70 14.01 -12.78
N GLN A 487 -2.56 14.98 -13.12
CA GLN A 487 -2.45 15.73 -14.37
C GLN A 487 -1.07 16.39 -14.49
N THR A 488 -0.62 17.09 -13.45
CA THR A 488 0.70 17.75 -13.40
C THR A 488 1.84 16.76 -13.61
N ARG A 489 1.73 15.55 -13.05
CA ARG A 489 2.73 14.49 -13.25
C ARG A 489 2.68 13.91 -14.66
N LEU A 490 1.50 13.65 -15.21
CA LEU A 490 1.33 13.11 -16.55
C LEU A 490 1.89 14.06 -17.63
N TYR A 491 1.75 15.38 -17.44
CA TYR A 491 2.39 16.36 -18.32
C TYR A 491 3.92 16.23 -18.31
N ARG A 492 4.52 16.08 -17.12
CA ARG A 492 5.97 15.88 -17.00
C ARG A 492 6.43 14.56 -17.62
N GLU A 493 5.68 13.49 -17.39
CA GLU A 493 5.97 12.18 -17.99
C GLU A 493 5.86 12.22 -19.52
N CYS A 494 4.91 12.97 -20.05
CA CYS A 494 4.76 13.23 -21.48
C CYS A 494 5.97 14.00 -22.04
N ASP A 495 6.37 15.10 -21.37
CA ASP A 495 7.55 15.89 -21.74
C ASP A 495 8.82 15.04 -21.73
N ASN A 496 9.04 14.25 -20.67
CA ASN A 496 10.15 13.30 -20.58
C ASN A 496 10.18 12.33 -21.77
N LEU A 497 9.02 11.77 -22.13
CA LEU A 497 8.88 10.84 -23.25
C LEU A 497 9.20 11.51 -24.59
N ILE A 498 8.69 12.73 -24.83
CA ILE A 498 8.91 13.51 -26.06
C ILE A 498 10.39 13.88 -26.20
N LYS A 499 11.00 14.43 -25.13
CA LYS A 499 12.42 14.78 -25.11
C LYS A 499 13.31 13.57 -25.36
N TRP A 500 13.01 12.45 -24.71
CA TRP A 500 13.73 11.20 -24.92
C TRP A 500 13.62 10.73 -26.38
N TYR A 501 12.42 10.79 -26.97
CA TYR A 501 12.20 10.40 -28.37
C TYR A 501 13.02 11.27 -29.33
N HIS A 502 12.99 12.60 -29.17
CA HIS A 502 13.77 13.50 -30.01
C HIS A 502 15.28 13.26 -29.90
N ARG A 503 15.79 13.02 -28.69
CA ARG A 503 17.20 12.68 -28.49
C ARG A 503 17.56 11.37 -29.19
N ARG A 504 16.72 10.33 -29.03
CA ARG A 504 16.96 9.03 -29.65
C ARG A 504 16.93 9.11 -31.17
N ARG A 505 16.00 9.90 -31.73
CA ARG A 505 15.91 10.18 -33.16
C ARG A 505 17.17 10.85 -33.69
N ARG A 506 17.63 11.93 -33.03
CA ARG A 506 18.86 12.65 -33.43
C ARG A 506 20.09 11.74 -33.42
N VAL A 507 20.24 10.90 -32.39
CA VAL A 507 21.34 9.92 -32.32
C VAL A 507 21.27 8.94 -33.48
N LEU A 508 20.08 8.41 -33.78
CA LEU A 508 19.88 7.49 -34.90
C LEU A 508 20.18 8.15 -36.24
N GLU A 509 19.69 9.38 -36.47
CA GLU A 509 19.97 10.19 -37.66
C GLU A 509 21.48 10.42 -37.84
N ALA A 510 22.19 10.77 -36.76
CA ALA A 510 23.63 10.97 -36.79
C ALA A 510 24.41 9.67 -37.08
N THR A 511 24.00 8.55 -36.48
CA THR A 511 24.59 7.22 -36.74
C THR A 511 24.37 6.78 -38.19
N LEU A 512 23.18 7.02 -38.75
CA LEU A 512 22.89 6.70 -40.15
C LEU A 512 23.65 7.62 -41.14
N ALA A 513 23.95 8.86 -40.73
CA ALA A 513 24.71 9.82 -41.51
C ALA A 513 26.24 9.62 -41.44
N SER A 514 26.73 8.81 -40.49
CA SER A 514 28.16 8.45 -40.34
C SER A 514 28.33 6.93 -40.49
N PRO A 515 28.17 6.39 -41.72
CA PRO A 515 28.15 4.95 -41.99
C PRO A 515 29.45 4.21 -41.65
#